data_AF-A0A947BXH3-F1
#
_entry.id   AF-A0A947BXH3-F1
#
_cell.length_a   1.000
_cell.length_b   1.000
_cell.length_c   1.000
_cell.angle_alpha   90.00
_cell.angle_beta   90.00
_cell.angle_gamma   90.00
#
_symmetry.space_group_name_H-M   'P 1'
#
loop_
_entity.id
_entity.type
_entity.pdbx_description
1 polymer ?
#
loop_
_entity_poly.entity_id
_entity_poly.type
_entity_poly.pdbx_seq_one_letter_code
_entity_poly.pdbx_strand_id
1 'polypeptide(L)'
;MTDTNLESLYQGILDRVLENDFHLPSMPDIAMKVRSAITKDITTVDSLTEIISKDPSLTAYLVQAASSPVFRRAVAPKTLSDVIGLLGFSSTSSMVMVYSMKDMVEITDPEAKELFQQTWDRLVVKTSIASFLAQKLKFHPVDHVQMAMLLTEVGSLAVLGAMLQESA
;
A
#
# COMPACT_ATOMS: atom_id res chain seq x y z
N MET A 1 2.08 35.79 -17.17
CA MET A 1 2.20 34.82 -18.29
C MET A 1 2.51 33.39 -17.81
N THR A 2 2.43 33.10 -16.51
CA THR A 2 2.68 31.75 -15.94
C THR A 2 1.39 30.98 -15.59
N ASP A 3 0.26 31.64 -15.40
CA ASP A 3 -1.00 30.97 -15.01
C ASP A 3 -1.67 30.19 -16.14
N THR A 4 -1.52 30.65 -17.40
CA THR A 4 -2.13 29.99 -18.58
C THR A 4 -1.63 28.57 -18.79
N ASN A 5 -0.41 28.25 -18.37
CA ASN A 5 0.20 26.92 -18.55
C ASN A 5 -0.29 25.90 -17.50
N LEU A 6 -0.52 26.35 -16.27
CA LEU A 6 -1.00 25.48 -15.20
C LEU A 6 -2.48 25.13 -15.40
N GLU A 7 -3.28 26.09 -15.84
CA GLU A 7 -4.71 25.88 -16.11
C GLU A 7 -4.91 24.94 -17.30
N SER A 8 -4.10 25.07 -18.37
CA SER A 8 -4.13 24.13 -19.50
C SER A 8 -3.67 22.72 -19.13
N LEU A 9 -2.64 22.60 -18.30
CA LEU A 9 -2.16 21.30 -17.79
C LEU A 9 -3.22 20.61 -16.93
N TYR A 10 -3.86 21.36 -16.03
CA TYR A 10 -4.93 20.85 -15.16
C TYR A 10 -6.13 20.36 -15.98
N GLN A 11 -6.56 21.13 -16.98
CA GLN A 11 -7.64 20.71 -17.88
C GLN A 11 -7.25 19.46 -18.70
N GLY A 12 -6.02 19.41 -19.21
CA GLY A 12 -5.53 18.22 -19.94
C GLY A 12 -5.51 16.94 -19.10
N ILE A 13 -5.14 17.05 -17.81
CA ILE A 13 -5.21 15.91 -16.89
C ILE A 13 -6.66 15.53 -16.58
N LEU A 14 -7.54 16.52 -16.34
CA LEU A 14 -8.96 16.28 -16.07
C LEU A 14 -9.65 15.56 -17.22
N ASP A 15 -9.44 16.01 -18.46
CA ASP A 15 -10.04 15.41 -19.64
C ASP A 15 -9.62 13.94 -19.76
N ARG A 16 -8.33 13.63 -19.61
CA ARG A 16 -7.84 12.24 -19.62
C ARG A 16 -8.41 11.39 -18.50
N VAL A 17 -8.58 11.97 -17.31
CA VAL A 17 -9.21 11.28 -16.17
C VAL A 17 -10.69 10.99 -16.45
N LEU A 18 -11.43 11.94 -17.03
CA LEU A 18 -12.86 11.81 -17.34
C LEU A 18 -13.11 10.90 -18.54
N GLU A 19 -12.22 10.92 -19.54
CA GLU A 19 -12.26 10.07 -20.73
C GLU A 19 -11.75 8.64 -20.45
N ASN A 20 -11.28 8.37 -19.23
CA ASN A 20 -10.72 7.09 -18.82
C ASN A 20 -9.50 6.69 -19.66
N ASP A 21 -8.79 7.69 -20.20
CA ASP A 21 -7.54 7.59 -20.98
C ASP A 21 -6.30 7.51 -20.07
N PHE A 22 -6.51 7.08 -18.82
CA PHE A 22 -5.46 6.70 -17.90
C PHE A 22 -5.80 5.34 -17.32
N HIS A 23 -4.83 4.45 -17.29
CA HIS A 23 -5.01 3.16 -16.66
C HIS A 23 -4.65 3.28 -15.18
N LEU A 24 -5.68 3.19 -14.31
CA LEU A 24 -5.41 2.86 -12.92
C LEU A 24 -4.62 1.55 -12.90
N PRO A 25 -3.46 1.53 -12.23
CA PRO A 25 -2.73 0.29 -12.11
C PRO A 25 -3.62 -0.75 -11.44
N SER A 26 -3.57 -1.97 -11.96
CA SER A 26 -4.28 -3.08 -11.34
C SER A 26 -3.57 -3.47 -10.06
N MET A 27 -4.33 -3.82 -9.01
CA MET A 27 -3.71 -4.34 -7.80
C MET A 27 -2.86 -5.57 -8.12
N PRO A 28 -1.63 -5.67 -7.61
CA PRO A 28 -0.81 -6.85 -7.81
C PRO A 28 -1.50 -8.13 -7.34
N ASP A 29 -1.29 -9.19 -8.12
CA ASP A 29 -1.85 -10.53 -7.88
C ASP A 29 -1.64 -11.03 -6.46
N ILE A 30 -0.49 -10.71 -5.84
CA ILE A 30 -0.14 -11.18 -4.50
C ILE A 30 -1.07 -10.61 -3.43
N ALA A 31 -1.41 -9.31 -3.51
CA ALA A 31 -2.38 -8.68 -2.61
C ALA A 31 -3.78 -9.29 -2.77
N MET A 32 -4.19 -9.57 -4.01
CA MET A 32 -5.47 -10.23 -4.30
C MET A 32 -5.50 -11.67 -3.78
N LYS A 33 -4.41 -12.43 -3.94
CA LYS A 33 -4.29 -13.82 -3.44
C LYS A 33 -4.34 -13.86 -1.91
N VAL A 34 -3.59 -13.01 -1.22
CA VAL A 34 -3.60 -12.91 0.25
C VAL A 34 -4.98 -12.54 0.76
N ARG A 35 -5.61 -11.51 0.18
CA ARG A 35 -6.96 -11.09 0.59
C ARG A 35 -8.00 -12.19 0.37
N SER A 36 -7.97 -12.83 -0.80
CA SER A 36 -8.87 -13.95 -1.11
C SER A 36 -8.65 -15.15 -0.21
N ALA A 37 -7.41 -15.43 0.20
CA ALA A 37 -7.11 -16.49 1.14
C ALA A 37 -7.74 -16.21 2.49
N ILE A 38 -7.64 -14.97 3.00
CA ILE A 38 -8.17 -14.54 4.30
C ILE A 38 -9.70 -14.52 4.34
N THR A 39 -10.36 -14.08 3.26
CA THR A 39 -11.84 -14.02 3.21
C THR A 39 -12.50 -15.40 3.17
N LYS A 40 -11.76 -16.46 2.83
CA LYS A 40 -12.34 -17.81 2.72
C LYS A 40 -12.56 -18.52 4.06
N ASP A 41 -12.30 -17.90 5.22
CA ASP A 41 -12.50 -18.45 6.58
C ASP A 41 -11.81 -19.80 6.92
N ILE A 42 -11.03 -20.37 6.00
CA ILE A 42 -10.23 -21.59 6.20
C ILE A 42 -8.71 -21.28 6.11
N THR A 43 -8.36 -20.00 6.29
CA THR A 43 -6.98 -19.54 6.11
C THR A 43 -6.10 -20.02 7.26
N THR A 44 -4.99 -20.67 6.92
CA THR A 44 -3.96 -21.06 7.88
C THR A 44 -2.73 -20.17 7.72
N VAL A 45 -1.91 -20.09 8.77
CA VAL A 45 -0.59 -19.44 8.69
C VAL A 45 0.21 -20.02 7.53
N ASP A 46 0.21 -21.35 7.37
CA ASP A 46 0.93 -22.03 6.29
C ASP A 46 0.45 -21.63 4.89
N SER A 47 -0.87 -21.44 4.71
CA SER A 47 -1.42 -21.00 3.43
C SER A 47 -0.95 -19.60 3.03
N LEU A 48 -0.86 -18.68 3.99
CA LEU A 48 -0.32 -17.34 3.74
C LEU A 48 1.19 -17.37 3.57
N THR A 49 1.90 -18.20 4.34
CA THR A 49 3.34 -18.43 4.18
C THR A 49 3.66 -18.87 2.75
N GLU A 50 2.91 -19.83 2.19
CA GLU A 50 3.13 -20.32 0.81
C GLU A 50 2.91 -19.24 -0.26
N ILE A 51 1.92 -18.36 -0.05
CA ILE A 51 1.65 -17.25 -0.99
C ILE A 51 2.76 -16.19 -0.89
N ILE A 52 3.10 -15.77 0.33
CA ILE A 52 4.00 -14.65 0.60
C ILE A 52 5.47 -15.03 0.36
N SER A 53 5.86 -16.27 0.63
CA SER A 53 7.25 -16.73 0.45
C SER A 53 7.73 -16.70 -1.00
N LYS A 54 6.81 -16.56 -1.97
CA LYS A 54 7.13 -16.40 -3.39
C LYS A 54 7.70 -15.02 -3.72
N ASP A 55 7.56 -14.06 -2.81
CA ASP A 55 8.10 -12.71 -2.92
C ASP A 55 9.09 -12.45 -1.75
N PRO A 56 10.41 -12.54 -2.00
CA PRO A 56 11.43 -12.30 -0.98
C PRO A 56 11.42 -10.86 -0.44
N SER A 57 11.07 -9.88 -1.27
CA SER A 57 11.06 -8.46 -0.89
C SER A 57 9.88 -8.17 0.04
N LEU A 58 8.69 -8.70 -0.28
CA LEU A 58 7.53 -8.65 0.62
C LEU A 58 7.82 -9.39 1.94
N THR A 59 8.48 -10.55 1.87
CA THR A 59 8.86 -11.32 3.07
C THR A 59 9.77 -10.49 3.99
N ALA A 60 10.81 -9.87 3.42
CA ALA A 60 11.72 -9.01 4.18
C ALA A 60 11.00 -7.79 4.79
N TYR A 61 10.08 -7.18 4.04
CA TYR A 61 9.24 -6.08 4.53
C TYR A 61 8.39 -6.49 5.75
N LEU A 62 7.74 -7.66 5.71
CA LEU A 62 6.95 -8.16 6.84
C LEU A 62 7.80 -8.50 8.06
N VAL A 63 9.00 -9.07 7.86
CA VAL A 63 9.97 -9.32 8.95
C VAL A 63 10.38 -8.01 9.62
N GLN A 64 10.66 -6.97 8.81
CA GLN A 64 11.00 -5.64 9.32
C GLN A 64 9.82 -5.04 10.10
N ALA A 65 8.61 -5.14 9.59
CA ALA A 65 7.40 -4.66 10.26
C ALA A 65 7.17 -5.38 11.61
N ALA A 66 7.36 -6.70 11.65
CA ALA A 66 7.26 -7.52 12.85
C ALA A 66 8.33 -7.19 13.91
N SER A 67 9.44 -6.59 13.51
CA SER A 67 10.50 -6.12 14.41
C SER A 67 10.21 -4.73 15.01
N SER A 68 9.12 -4.07 14.59
CA SER A 68 8.76 -2.75 15.10
C SER A 68 8.34 -2.79 16.58
N PRO A 69 8.47 -1.66 17.32
CA PRO A 69 8.14 -1.61 18.75
C PRO A 69 6.72 -2.06 19.09
N VAL A 70 5.78 -1.93 18.15
CA VAL A 70 4.36 -2.32 18.32
C VAL A 70 4.20 -3.84 18.45
N PHE A 71 5.03 -4.61 17.74
CA PHE A 71 4.98 -6.08 17.73
C PHE A 71 6.11 -6.72 18.56
N ARG A 72 6.91 -5.91 19.25
CA ARG A 72 8.10 -6.37 19.96
C ARG A 72 7.73 -7.40 21.04
N ARG A 73 8.30 -8.60 20.94
CA ARG A 73 8.25 -9.67 21.95
C ARG A 73 9.64 -9.98 22.49
N ALA A 74 9.68 -10.72 23.60
CA ALA A 74 10.94 -11.17 24.22
C ALA A 74 11.78 -12.07 23.29
N VAL A 75 11.12 -12.85 22.43
CA VAL A 75 11.75 -13.70 21.42
C VAL A 75 11.39 -13.17 20.03
N ALA A 76 12.41 -12.88 19.22
CA ALA A 76 12.21 -12.44 17.84
C ALA A 76 11.71 -13.61 16.96
N PRO A 77 10.78 -13.35 16.03
CA PRO A 77 10.33 -14.38 15.08
C PRO A 77 11.51 -14.81 14.19
N LYS A 78 11.61 -16.11 13.89
CA LYS A 78 12.71 -16.68 13.10
C LYS A 78 12.26 -17.15 11.71
N THR A 79 10.97 -17.40 11.55
CA THR A 79 10.36 -17.86 10.30
C THR A 79 9.26 -16.91 9.84
N LEU A 80 8.90 -16.97 8.56
CA LEU A 80 7.75 -16.23 8.04
C LEU A 80 6.44 -16.65 8.72
N SER A 81 6.28 -17.94 9.05
CA SER A 81 5.12 -18.40 9.83
C SER A 81 5.07 -17.76 11.22
N ASP A 82 6.22 -17.60 11.90
CA ASP A 82 6.28 -16.87 13.19
C ASP A 82 5.89 -15.41 13.02
N VAL A 83 6.34 -14.78 11.92
CA VAL A 83 6.00 -13.38 11.59
C VAL A 83 4.50 -13.23 11.36
N ILE A 84 3.89 -14.08 10.53
CA ILE A 84 2.45 -14.04 10.25
C ILE A 84 1.64 -14.35 11.52
N GLY A 85 2.08 -15.30 12.35
CA GLY A 85 1.44 -15.60 13.63
C GLY A 85 1.58 -14.47 14.65
N LEU A 86 2.67 -13.69 14.61
CA LEU A 86 2.87 -12.52 15.45
C LEU A 86 2.00 -11.33 15.02
N LEU A 87 1.97 -11.04 13.71
CA LEU A 87 1.20 -9.94 13.14
C LEU A 87 -0.31 -10.22 13.17
N GLY A 88 -0.69 -11.48 12.94
CA GLY A 88 -2.07 -11.89 12.69
C GLY A 88 -2.50 -11.62 11.25
N PHE A 89 -3.52 -12.35 10.78
CA PHE A 89 -3.92 -12.36 9.37
C PHE A 89 -4.29 -10.99 8.83
N SER A 90 -5.03 -10.20 9.61
CA SER A 90 -5.55 -8.95 9.08
C SER A 90 -4.48 -7.86 8.99
N SER A 91 -3.57 -7.78 9.97
CA SER A 91 -2.38 -6.92 9.86
C SER A 91 -1.46 -7.36 8.73
N THR A 92 -1.24 -8.67 8.54
CA THR A 92 -0.52 -9.18 7.37
C THR A 92 -1.19 -8.77 6.06
N SER A 93 -2.52 -8.87 5.95
CA SER A 93 -3.27 -8.45 4.77
C SER A 93 -3.08 -6.97 4.46
N SER A 94 -3.21 -6.11 5.48
CA SER A 94 -3.04 -4.67 5.33
C SER A 94 -1.61 -4.34 4.91
N MET A 95 -0.59 -4.97 5.50
CA MET A 95 0.80 -4.76 5.14
C MET A 95 1.12 -5.24 3.71
N VAL A 96 0.60 -6.39 3.29
CA VAL A 96 0.73 -6.86 1.90
C VAL A 96 0.08 -5.86 0.95
N MET A 97 -1.09 -5.34 1.30
CA MET A 97 -1.79 -4.33 0.52
C MET A 97 -0.96 -3.04 0.37
N VAL A 98 -0.41 -2.52 1.48
CA VAL A 98 0.52 -1.37 1.48
C VAL A 98 1.68 -1.65 0.54
N TYR A 99 2.37 -2.77 0.73
CA TYR A 99 3.55 -3.12 -0.06
C TYR A 99 3.23 -3.16 -1.56
N SER A 100 2.17 -3.89 -1.93
CA SER A 100 1.75 -4.04 -3.32
C SER A 100 1.32 -2.72 -3.96
N MET A 101 0.75 -1.78 -3.21
CA MET A 101 0.38 -0.46 -3.74
C MET A 101 1.60 0.39 -4.13
N LYS A 102 2.76 0.16 -3.51
CA LYS A 102 4.00 0.87 -3.87
C LYS A 102 4.46 0.51 -5.28
N ASP A 103 4.29 -0.76 -5.66
CA ASP A 103 4.77 -1.31 -6.93
C ASP A 103 3.82 -1.02 -8.11
N MET A 104 2.69 -0.36 -7.86
CA MET A 104 1.68 -0.06 -8.87
C MET A 104 2.07 1.09 -9.81
N VAL A 105 3.04 1.93 -9.45
CA VAL A 105 3.44 3.09 -10.27
C VAL A 105 4.91 2.96 -10.66
N GLU A 106 5.16 2.81 -11.95
CA GLU A 106 6.52 2.87 -12.49
C GLU A 106 6.89 4.34 -12.77
N ILE A 107 7.86 4.86 -12.01
CA ILE A 107 8.30 6.25 -12.12
C ILE A 107 9.75 6.28 -12.60
N THR A 108 9.94 6.76 -13.83
CA THR A 108 11.24 6.90 -14.49
C THR A 108 11.91 8.24 -14.19
N ASP A 109 11.11 9.31 -14.02
CA ASP A 109 11.61 10.64 -13.72
C ASP A 109 12.10 10.76 -12.25
N PRO A 110 13.33 11.26 -12.01
CA PRO A 110 13.89 11.37 -10.65
C PRO A 110 13.12 12.32 -9.71
N GLU A 111 12.64 13.46 -10.20
CA GLU A 111 11.91 14.45 -9.38
C GLU A 111 10.52 13.91 -9.01
N ALA A 112 9.82 13.30 -9.97
CA ALA A 112 8.55 12.63 -9.72
C ALA A 112 8.70 11.45 -8.75
N LYS A 113 9.83 10.73 -8.80
CA LYS A 113 10.12 9.62 -7.89
C LYS A 113 10.32 10.11 -6.46
N GLU A 114 11.02 11.24 -6.29
CA GLU A 114 11.17 11.88 -4.99
C GLU A 114 9.80 12.32 -4.43
N LEU A 115 8.99 12.98 -5.25
CA LEU A 115 7.64 13.42 -4.87
C LEU A 115 6.73 12.25 -4.48
N PHE A 116 6.78 11.14 -5.24
CA PHE A 116 6.08 9.91 -4.90
C PHE A 116 6.54 9.35 -3.55
N GLN A 117 7.85 9.27 -3.32
CA GLN A 117 8.39 8.76 -2.06
C GLN A 117 7.95 9.63 -0.87
N GLN A 118 7.97 10.95 -0.99
CA GLN A 118 7.46 11.87 0.04
C GLN A 118 5.96 11.67 0.29
N THR A 119 5.17 11.51 -0.77
CA THR A 119 3.73 11.25 -0.68
C THR A 119 3.45 9.91 -0.01
N TRP A 120 4.24 8.88 -0.35
CA TRP A 120 4.17 7.55 0.22
C TRP A 120 4.49 7.55 1.71
N ASP A 121 5.58 8.20 2.12
CA ASP A 121 5.98 8.27 3.53
C ASP A 121 4.91 9.00 4.37
N ARG A 122 4.33 10.08 3.83
CA ARG A 122 3.19 10.78 4.44
C ARG A 122 1.99 9.85 4.59
N LEU A 123 1.64 9.07 3.56
CA LEU A 123 0.54 8.11 3.59
C LEU A 123 0.74 7.05 4.67
N VAL A 124 1.95 6.50 4.80
CA VAL A 124 2.30 5.49 5.81
C VAL A 124 2.16 6.06 7.22
N VAL A 125 2.66 7.28 7.46
CA VAL A 125 2.52 7.95 8.77
C VAL A 125 1.05 8.20 9.11
N LYS A 126 0.28 8.75 8.17
CA LYS A 126 -1.16 9.03 8.32
C LYS A 126 -1.94 7.76 8.64
N THR A 127 -1.66 6.67 7.92
CA THR A 127 -2.27 5.35 8.14
C THR A 127 -1.91 4.78 9.50
N SER A 128 -0.64 4.89 9.91
CA SER A 128 -0.15 4.41 11.20
C SER A 128 -0.83 5.12 12.36
N ILE A 129 -0.94 6.45 12.30
CA ILE A 129 -1.63 7.26 13.32
C ILE A 129 -3.11 6.90 13.40
N ALA A 130 -3.81 6.84 12.26
CA ALA A 130 -5.23 6.51 12.22
C ALA A 130 -5.49 5.09 12.77
N SER A 131 -4.63 4.12 12.45
CA SER A 131 -4.72 2.75 12.97
C SER A 131 -4.50 2.70 14.47
N PHE A 132 -3.50 3.44 14.97
CA PHE A 132 -3.23 3.55 16.40
C PHE A 132 -4.42 4.17 17.14
N LEU A 133 -5.00 5.25 16.61
CA LEU A 133 -6.19 5.87 17.18
C LEU A 133 -7.39 4.91 17.17
N ALA A 134 -7.62 4.19 16.06
CA ALA A 134 -8.67 3.20 15.96
C ALA A 134 -8.53 2.11 17.04
N GLN A 135 -7.31 1.60 17.27
CA GLN A 135 -7.04 0.67 18.36
C GLN A 135 -7.33 1.28 19.75
N LYS A 136 -6.85 2.50 20.02
CA LYS A 136 -7.05 3.17 21.32
C LYS A 136 -8.51 3.48 21.61
N LEU A 137 -9.28 3.81 20.57
CA LEU A 137 -10.71 4.11 20.66
C LEU A 137 -11.59 2.87 20.55
N LYS A 138 -11.01 1.67 20.41
CA LYS A 138 -11.73 0.41 20.18
C LYS A 138 -12.66 0.46 18.95
N PHE A 139 -12.25 1.23 17.94
CA PHE A 139 -12.92 1.28 16.65
C PHE A 139 -12.45 0.08 15.82
N HIS A 140 -13.35 -0.90 15.66
CA HIS A 140 -13.07 -2.15 14.97
C HIS A 140 -13.95 -2.33 13.73
N PRO A 141 -13.45 -3.01 12.68
CA PRO A 141 -12.09 -3.56 12.57
C PRO A 141 -11.05 -2.50 12.16
N VAL A 142 -9.88 -2.55 12.78
CA VAL A 142 -8.78 -1.60 12.53
C VAL A 142 -8.28 -1.70 11.08
N ASP A 143 -8.39 -2.86 10.45
CA ASP A 143 -7.95 -3.06 9.07
C ASP A 143 -8.79 -2.27 8.06
N HIS A 144 -10.07 -2.03 8.34
CA HIS A 144 -10.88 -1.16 7.49
C HIS A 144 -10.36 0.28 7.54
N VAL A 145 -9.89 0.74 8.70
CA VAL A 145 -9.24 2.04 8.84
C VAL A 145 -7.93 2.06 8.05
N GLN A 146 -7.09 1.03 8.19
CA GLN A 146 -5.85 0.92 7.41
C GLN A 146 -6.12 1.01 5.91
N MET A 147 -7.04 0.18 5.40
CA MET A 147 -7.42 0.18 4.00
C MET A 147 -7.97 1.54 3.56
N ALA A 148 -8.93 2.11 4.29
CA ALA A 148 -9.51 3.41 3.94
C ALA A 148 -8.43 4.50 3.87
N MET A 149 -7.50 4.50 4.82
CA MET A 149 -6.42 5.49 4.89
C MET A 149 -5.44 5.34 3.72
N LEU A 150 -5.06 4.12 3.37
CA LEU A 150 -4.18 3.84 2.23
C LEU A 150 -4.81 4.23 0.90
N LEU A 151 -6.12 4.10 0.77
CA LEU A 151 -6.84 4.50 -0.43
C LEU A 151 -6.98 6.02 -0.59
N THR A 152 -6.76 6.82 0.47
CA THR A 152 -6.98 8.28 0.39
C THR A 152 -6.04 9.02 -0.56
N GLU A 153 -4.88 8.45 -0.90
CA GLU A 153 -3.91 9.08 -1.80
C GLU A 153 -3.80 8.34 -3.16
N VAL A 154 -4.64 7.34 -3.42
CA VAL A 154 -4.63 6.61 -4.71
C VAL A 154 -4.91 7.53 -5.89
N GLY A 155 -5.73 8.58 -5.69
CA GLY A 155 -5.94 9.62 -6.70
C GLY A 155 -4.66 10.40 -7.02
N SER A 156 -3.84 10.73 -6.01
CA SER A 156 -2.54 11.38 -6.20
C SER A 156 -1.60 10.50 -7.03
N LEU A 157 -1.60 9.18 -6.78
CA LEU A 157 -0.84 8.21 -7.57
C LEU A 157 -1.32 8.11 -9.02
N ALA A 158 -2.64 8.15 -9.23
CA ALA A 158 -3.24 8.16 -10.57
C ALA A 158 -2.86 9.42 -11.36
N VAL A 159 -2.91 10.59 -10.72
CA VAL A 159 -2.50 11.86 -11.33
C VAL A 159 -1.02 11.85 -11.67
N LEU A 160 -0.15 11.38 -10.76
CA LEU A 160 1.28 11.23 -11.03
C LEU A 160 1.55 10.30 -12.22
N GLY A 161 0.83 9.17 -12.31
CA GLY A 161 0.91 8.26 -13.45
C GLY A 161 0.47 8.92 -14.77
N ALA A 162 -0.62 9.70 -14.75
CA ALA A 162 -1.09 10.43 -15.94
C ALA A 162 -0.07 11.48 -16.41
N MET A 163 0.57 12.20 -15.49
CA MET A 163 1.60 13.21 -15.80
C MET A 163 2.85 12.58 -16.41
N LEU A 164 3.29 11.42 -15.91
CA LEU A 164 4.50 10.75 -16.39
C LEU A 164 4.39 10.19 -17.82
N GLN A 165 3.17 9.91 -18.28
CA GLN A 165 2.92 9.51 -19.67
C GLN A 165 3.03 10.66 -20.68
N GLU A 166 3.07 11.93 -20.23
CA GLU A 166 3.23 13.11 -21.09
C GLU A 166 4.69 13.30 -21.56
N SER A 167 5.65 12.64 -20.88
CA SER A 167 7.10 12.81 -21.11
C SER A 167 7.73 11.75 -22.04
N ALA A 168 6.92 10.90 -22.69
CA ALA A 168 7.36 9.84 -23.60
C ALA A 168 6.85 10.08 -25.03
#